data_AF-A0A2E2ME55-F1
#
_entry.id   AF-A0A2E2ME55-F1
#
_cell.length_a   1.000
_cell.length_b   1.000
_cell.length_c   1.000
_cell.angle_alpha   90.00
_cell.angle_beta   90.00
_cell.angle_gamma   90.00
#
_symmetry.space_group_name_H-M   'P 1'
#
loop_
_entity.id
_entity.type
_entity.pdbx_description
1 polymer ?
#
loop_
_entity_poly.entity_id
_entity_poly.type
_entity_poly.pdbx_seq_one_letter_code
_entity_poly.pdbx_strand_id
1 'polypeptide(L)'
;MILSAEAARLAAIEVLRPTTAVDSFPTLAGPRVFDSRAAAINDLDDEPGGRPHYTPVLALYTRSSDGGSRGAATDIGDNACTMVLEIVGELAVIASDEAGDYLDAMAGDDPEARLVLAALMAQVRHSLLYAEAGSLFRRVVMKCMRIDAETHAVPELGLRFQRMFMRMTLVLPDDEFTDAGGFSGSIKRLYDALPAQSYAKAKLSELAGHLAGQARTPLAGIDFETPAEAGADPVAAFTTETGD
;
A
#
# COMPACT_ATOMS: atom_id res chain seq x y z
N MET A 1 4.77 6.40 8.49
CA MET A 1 3.56 5.68 8.07
C MET A 1 3.93 4.75 6.93
N ILE A 2 4.09 3.48 7.26
CA ILE A 2 4.80 2.48 6.45
C ILE A 2 3.92 1.23 6.29
N LEU A 3 3.22 0.80 7.35
CA LEU A 3 2.53 -0.48 7.35
C LEU A 3 1.31 -0.48 6.44
N SER A 4 0.53 0.60 6.46
CA SER A 4 -0.68 0.74 5.64
C SER A 4 -0.35 0.75 4.14
N ALA A 5 0.77 1.35 3.74
CA ALA A 5 1.23 1.36 2.36
C ALA A 5 1.61 -0.06 1.88
N GLU A 6 2.36 -0.80 2.71
CA GLU A 6 2.70 -2.19 2.40
C GLU A 6 1.46 -3.08 2.37
N ALA A 7 0.51 -2.89 3.28
CA ALA A 7 -0.76 -3.60 3.29
C ALA A 7 -1.59 -3.33 2.03
N ALA A 8 -1.62 -2.07 1.55
CA ALA A 8 -2.29 -1.72 0.30
C ALA A 8 -1.61 -2.37 -0.92
N ARG A 9 -0.26 -2.41 -0.97
CA ARG A 9 0.48 -3.12 -2.03
C ARG A 9 0.17 -4.62 -2.02
N LEU A 10 0.22 -5.26 -0.86
CA LEU A 10 -0.08 -6.69 -0.71
C LEU A 10 -1.54 -7.02 -1.06
N ALA A 11 -2.49 -6.15 -0.71
CA ALA A 11 -3.88 -6.29 -1.13
C ALA A 11 -4.02 -6.18 -2.65
N ALA A 12 -3.30 -5.26 -3.30
CA ALA A 12 -3.29 -5.15 -4.76
C ALA A 12 -2.73 -6.41 -5.42
N ILE A 13 -1.66 -6.99 -4.86
CA ILE A 13 -1.09 -8.26 -5.35
C ILE A 13 -2.12 -9.39 -5.27
N GLU A 14 -2.81 -9.56 -4.14
CA GLU A 14 -3.85 -10.60 -4.02
C GLU A 14 -5.00 -10.38 -5.01
N VAL A 15 -5.38 -9.13 -5.27
CA VAL A 15 -6.43 -8.83 -6.25
C VAL A 15 -5.98 -9.18 -7.67
N LEU A 16 -4.74 -8.89 -8.04
CA LEU A 16 -4.23 -9.08 -9.40
C LEU A 16 -3.77 -10.52 -9.66
N ARG A 17 -3.36 -11.24 -8.61
CA ARG A 17 -3.01 -12.65 -8.62
C ARG A 17 -3.69 -13.35 -7.44
N PRO A 18 -5.00 -13.65 -7.55
CA PRO A 18 -5.72 -14.32 -6.48
C PRO A 18 -5.12 -15.68 -6.17
N THR A 19 -5.01 -16.01 -4.89
CA THR A 19 -4.47 -17.30 -4.44
C THR A 19 -5.28 -18.48 -4.97
N THR A 20 -6.58 -18.27 -5.20
CA THR A 20 -7.50 -19.29 -5.71
C THR A 20 -7.49 -19.41 -7.24
N ALA A 21 -6.78 -18.54 -7.96
CA ALA A 21 -6.71 -18.59 -9.41
C ALA A 21 -5.72 -19.66 -9.85
N VAL A 22 -6.19 -20.58 -10.69
CA VAL A 22 -5.37 -21.62 -11.32
C VAL A 22 -5.09 -21.22 -12.77
N ASP A 23 -6.16 -21.05 -13.57
CA ASP A 23 -6.05 -20.72 -15.00
C ASP A 23 -6.79 -19.42 -15.39
N SER A 24 -7.63 -18.88 -14.50
CA SER A 24 -8.42 -17.68 -14.76
C SER A 24 -7.90 -16.53 -13.89
N PHE A 25 -7.02 -15.73 -14.47
CA PHE A 25 -6.44 -14.57 -13.81
C PHE A 25 -7.15 -13.27 -14.23
N PRO A 26 -7.21 -12.26 -13.35
CA PRO A 26 -7.86 -10.97 -13.65
C PRO A 26 -7.16 -10.15 -14.75
N THR A 27 -5.91 -10.49 -15.10
CA THR A 27 -5.12 -9.74 -16.08
C THR A 27 -4.35 -10.69 -17.00
N LEU A 28 -3.90 -10.15 -18.14
CA LEU A 28 -3.05 -10.86 -19.09
C LEU A 28 -1.70 -11.31 -18.51
N ALA A 29 -1.25 -10.74 -17.38
CA ALA A 29 -0.03 -11.19 -16.71
C ALA A 29 -0.18 -12.56 -16.04
N GLY A 30 -1.39 -13.09 -15.90
CA GLY A 30 -1.60 -14.41 -15.34
C GLY A 30 -1.00 -14.52 -13.92
N PRO A 31 -0.19 -15.55 -13.65
CA PRO A 31 0.49 -15.71 -12.36
C PRO A 31 1.68 -14.76 -12.15
N ARG A 32 2.08 -13.96 -13.14
CA ARG A 32 3.34 -13.18 -13.15
C ARG A 32 3.13 -11.76 -12.62
N VAL A 33 2.67 -11.72 -11.37
CA VAL A 33 2.53 -10.51 -10.58
C VAL A 33 3.54 -10.56 -9.45
N PHE A 34 4.49 -9.64 -9.47
CA PHE A 34 5.66 -9.64 -8.61
C PHE A 34 5.61 -8.53 -7.57
N ASP A 35 6.07 -8.88 -6.37
CA ASP A 35 6.19 -7.96 -5.24
C ASP A 35 7.60 -7.33 -5.24
N SER A 36 7.68 -6.04 -5.56
CA SER A 36 8.89 -5.23 -5.41
C SER A 36 10.14 -5.79 -6.11
N ARG A 37 9.95 -6.58 -7.18
CA ARG A 37 11.02 -7.14 -8.01
C ARG A 37 10.60 -7.20 -9.47
N ALA A 38 11.59 -7.21 -10.37
CA ALA A 38 11.39 -7.55 -11.77
C ALA A 38 11.17 -9.07 -11.96
N ALA A 39 10.62 -9.44 -13.11
CA ALA A 39 10.60 -10.82 -13.56
C ALA A 39 12.04 -11.33 -13.78
N ALA A 40 12.26 -12.63 -13.58
CA ALA A 40 13.47 -13.34 -13.96
C ALA A 40 13.22 -14.17 -15.23
N ILE A 41 14.28 -14.62 -15.91
CA ILE A 41 14.15 -15.45 -17.13
C ILE A 41 13.30 -16.70 -16.88
N ASN A 42 13.50 -17.37 -15.73
CA ASN A 42 12.72 -18.55 -15.34
C ASN A 42 11.25 -18.25 -15.04
N ASP A 43 10.87 -16.98 -14.94
CA ASP A 43 9.48 -16.54 -14.76
C ASP A 43 8.77 -16.36 -16.12
N LEU A 44 9.42 -16.55 -17.29
CA LEU A 44 8.84 -16.37 -18.63
C LEU A 44 8.43 -17.72 -19.25
N ASP A 45 7.41 -17.68 -20.11
CA ASP A 45 7.03 -18.86 -20.89
C ASP A 45 8.00 -19.02 -22.05
N ASP A 46 8.77 -20.10 -22.03
CA ASP A 46 9.58 -20.53 -23.15
C ASP A 46 8.77 -21.50 -24.03
N GLU A 47 7.60 -21.06 -24.51
CA GLU A 47 6.83 -21.86 -25.47
C GLU A 47 7.42 -21.69 -26.87
N PRO A 48 8.07 -22.73 -27.44
CA PRO A 48 8.62 -22.65 -28.78
C PRO A 48 7.46 -22.85 -29.78
N GLY A 49 6.99 -21.80 -30.45
CA GLY A 49 6.22 -21.99 -31.69
C GLY A 49 5.04 -21.08 -32.05
N GLY A 50 4.80 -19.95 -31.40
CA GLY A 50 3.78 -19.02 -31.90
C GLY A 50 3.76 -17.70 -31.17
N ARG A 51 3.75 -16.59 -31.92
CA ARG A 51 3.62 -15.24 -31.35
C ARG A 51 2.47 -15.14 -30.33
N PRO A 52 2.58 -14.25 -29.34
CA PRO A 52 3.62 -13.21 -29.26
C PRO A 52 4.88 -13.66 -28.50
N HIS A 53 6.06 -13.22 -28.97
CA HIS A 53 7.38 -13.44 -28.38
C HIS A 53 7.58 -12.68 -27.05
N TYR A 54 6.53 -12.47 -26.28
CA TYR A 54 6.61 -11.78 -25.01
C TYR A 54 5.62 -12.36 -24.01
N THR A 55 6.02 -12.28 -22.75
CA THR A 55 5.21 -12.64 -21.61
C THR A 55 4.78 -11.36 -20.89
N PRO A 56 3.48 -11.07 -20.78
CA PRO A 56 3.00 -9.96 -19.97
C PRO A 56 3.35 -10.20 -18.50
N VAL A 57 3.93 -9.19 -17.84
CA VAL A 57 4.30 -9.24 -16.42
C VAL A 57 3.92 -7.95 -15.70
N LEU A 58 3.66 -8.05 -14.40
CA LEU A 58 3.39 -6.92 -13.53
C LEU A 58 4.36 -6.93 -12.34
N ALA A 59 4.92 -5.77 -12.01
CA ALA A 59 5.67 -5.57 -10.77
C ALA A 59 5.09 -4.39 -10.00
N LEU A 60 4.83 -4.60 -8.71
CA LEU A 60 4.20 -3.59 -7.84
C LEU A 60 5.21 -3.08 -6.80
N TYR A 61 5.26 -1.77 -6.62
CA TYR A 61 6.18 -1.08 -5.72
C TYR A 61 5.46 -0.02 -4.89
N THR A 62 5.82 0.09 -3.62
CA THR A 62 5.56 1.31 -2.84
C THR A 62 6.63 2.34 -3.23
N ARG A 63 6.30 3.26 -4.14
CA ARG A 63 7.27 4.26 -4.63
C ARG A 63 7.59 5.30 -3.57
N SER A 64 6.56 5.73 -2.84
CA SER A 64 6.68 6.66 -1.72
C SER A 64 5.50 6.47 -0.78
N SER A 65 5.71 6.77 0.49
CA SER A 65 4.67 6.85 1.51
C SER A 65 4.95 8.06 2.38
N ASP A 66 3.96 8.91 2.55
CA ASP A 66 4.04 10.15 3.31
C ASP A 66 2.89 10.22 4.33
N GLY A 67 3.21 10.72 5.52
CA GLY A 67 2.25 10.92 6.60
C GLY A 67 2.03 12.40 6.84
N GLY A 68 0.76 12.82 6.81
CA GLY A 68 0.40 14.21 7.06
C GLY A 68 -0.75 14.32 8.04
N SER A 69 -0.66 15.32 8.93
CA SER A 69 -1.81 15.77 9.72
C SER A 69 -2.89 16.31 8.77
N ARG A 70 -4.16 16.09 9.12
CA ARG A 70 -5.31 16.55 8.32
C ARG A 70 -5.56 18.06 8.41
N GLY A 71 -4.72 18.81 9.12
CA GLY A 71 -4.75 20.27 9.23
C GLY A 71 -4.10 20.80 10.50
N ALA A 72 -3.81 22.10 10.56
CA ALA A 72 -3.08 22.72 11.67
C ALA A 72 -3.75 22.61 13.06
N ALA A 73 -5.02 22.22 13.12
CA ALA A 73 -5.80 22.07 14.35
C ALA A 73 -6.21 20.61 14.64
N THR A 74 -5.54 19.63 14.04
CA THR A 74 -5.87 18.20 14.25
C THR A 74 -5.09 17.62 15.42
N ASP A 75 -5.70 16.62 16.07
CA ASP A 75 -5.04 15.86 17.12
C ASP A 75 -3.90 14.99 16.54
N ILE A 76 -2.99 14.55 17.41
CA ILE A 76 -1.81 13.74 17.04
C ILE A 76 -2.19 12.41 16.37
N GLY A 77 -3.39 11.90 16.64
CA GLY A 77 -3.94 10.68 16.03
C GLY A 77 -4.77 10.89 14.76
N ASP A 78 -5.04 12.13 14.35
CA ASP A 78 -5.85 12.44 13.16
C ASP A 78 -4.97 12.74 11.94
N ASN A 79 -4.23 11.70 11.52
CA ASN A 79 -3.39 11.73 10.33
C ASN A 79 -4.02 10.92 9.19
N ALA A 80 -3.58 11.22 7.97
CA ALA A 80 -3.86 10.40 6.81
C ALA A 80 -2.56 10.06 6.09
N CYS A 81 -2.50 8.87 5.52
CA CYS A 81 -1.37 8.44 4.71
C CYS A 81 -1.65 8.79 3.27
N THR A 82 -0.66 9.36 2.59
CA THR A 82 -0.64 9.38 1.12
C THR A 82 0.47 8.46 0.65
N MET A 83 0.14 7.48 -0.20
CA MET A 83 1.14 6.64 -0.86
C MET A 83 1.08 6.79 -2.37
N VAL A 84 2.18 6.45 -3.04
CA VAL A 84 2.20 6.21 -4.47
C VAL A 84 2.47 4.72 -4.69
N LEU A 85 1.44 4.00 -5.15
CA LEU A 85 1.58 2.65 -5.66
C LEU A 85 2.03 2.75 -7.12
N GLU A 86 3.25 2.29 -7.41
CA GLU A 86 3.77 2.20 -8.77
C GLU A 86 3.59 0.76 -9.26
N ILE A 87 2.91 0.62 -10.38
CA ILE A 87 2.66 -0.64 -11.06
C ILE A 87 3.39 -0.56 -12.40
N VAL A 88 4.37 -1.44 -12.57
CA VAL A 88 5.14 -1.55 -13.81
C VAL A 88 4.58 -2.73 -14.58
N GLY A 89 3.93 -2.43 -15.71
CA GLY A 89 3.50 -3.45 -16.65
C GLY A 89 4.48 -3.54 -17.81
N GLU A 90 4.85 -4.76 -18.18
CA GLU A 90 5.85 -5.00 -19.22
C GLU A 90 5.43 -6.18 -20.09
N LEU A 91 5.85 -6.15 -21.35
CA LEU A 91 5.87 -7.31 -22.22
C LEU A 91 7.31 -7.82 -22.26
N ALA A 92 7.61 -8.77 -21.36
CA ALA A 92 8.95 -9.27 -21.14
C ALA A 92 9.34 -10.28 -22.23
N VAL A 93 10.58 -10.18 -22.72
CA VAL A 93 11.17 -11.00 -23.77
C VAL A 93 12.49 -11.56 -23.25
N ILE A 94 12.80 -12.79 -23.61
CA ILE A 94 14.15 -13.33 -23.45
C ILE A 94 14.97 -12.86 -24.65
N ALA A 95 15.95 -12.01 -24.40
CA ALA A 95 16.94 -11.56 -25.37
C ALA A 95 18.28 -12.25 -25.09
N SER A 96 19.12 -12.36 -26.11
CA SER A 96 20.42 -13.02 -25.99
C SER A 96 21.52 -12.14 -26.58
N ASP A 97 22.65 -12.03 -25.89
CA ASP A 97 23.86 -11.38 -26.39
C ASP A 97 25.12 -12.24 -26.15
N GLU A 98 26.31 -11.67 -26.33
CA GLU A 98 27.59 -12.36 -26.11
C GLU A 98 27.82 -12.80 -24.64
N ALA A 99 27.13 -12.16 -23.69
CA ALA A 99 27.21 -12.46 -22.26
C ALA A 99 26.15 -13.49 -21.79
N GLY A 100 25.16 -13.80 -22.65
CA GLY A 100 24.14 -14.82 -22.42
C GLY A 100 22.72 -14.27 -22.53
N ASP A 101 21.76 -15.05 -22.03
CA ASP A 101 20.35 -14.67 -22.04
C ASP A 101 20.04 -13.67 -20.93
N TYR A 102 19.26 -12.64 -21.26
CA TYR A 102 18.78 -11.62 -20.34
C TYR A 102 17.33 -11.25 -20.64
N LEU A 103 16.68 -10.61 -19.67
CA LEU A 103 15.30 -10.14 -19.83
C LEU A 103 15.29 -8.71 -20.38
N ASP A 104 14.54 -8.51 -21.45
CA ASP A 104 14.27 -7.21 -22.03
C ASP A 104 12.75 -6.97 -22.13
N ALA A 105 12.34 -5.72 -22.30
CA ALA A 105 10.96 -5.34 -22.60
C ALA A 105 10.81 -4.88 -24.06
N MET A 106 11.74 -5.21 -24.95
CA MET A 106 11.69 -4.85 -26.36
C MET A 106 11.06 -5.96 -27.20
N ALA A 107 9.72 -5.93 -27.33
CA ALA A 107 8.95 -6.86 -28.16
C ALA A 107 9.13 -6.67 -29.70
N GLY A 108 10.33 -6.34 -30.14
CA GLY A 108 10.69 -6.19 -31.55
C GLY A 108 9.77 -5.25 -32.33
N ASP A 109 9.32 -5.73 -33.49
CA ASP A 109 8.50 -5.00 -34.46
C ASP A 109 7.01 -5.32 -34.37
N ASP A 110 6.54 -5.96 -33.29
CA ASP A 110 5.13 -6.33 -33.16
C ASP A 110 4.23 -5.08 -33.05
N PRO A 111 3.38 -4.79 -34.05
CA PRO A 111 2.48 -3.64 -34.01
C PRO A 111 1.39 -3.78 -32.94
N GLU A 112 1.08 -4.99 -32.48
CA GLU A 112 0.01 -5.26 -31.51
C GLU A 112 0.49 -5.19 -30.05
N ALA A 113 1.79 -5.35 -29.81
CA ALA A 113 2.39 -5.33 -28.47
C ALA A 113 1.94 -4.10 -27.66
N ARG A 114 1.85 -2.94 -28.31
CA ARG A 114 1.42 -1.72 -27.63
C ARG A 114 -0.04 -1.76 -27.18
N LEU A 115 -0.93 -2.40 -27.96
CA LEU A 115 -2.33 -2.59 -27.61
C LEU A 115 -2.47 -3.60 -26.46
N VAL A 116 -1.68 -4.68 -26.49
CA VAL A 116 -1.64 -5.68 -25.41
C VAL A 116 -1.20 -5.04 -24.10
N LEU A 117 -0.14 -4.23 -24.12
CA LEU A 117 0.32 -3.50 -22.94
C LEU A 117 -0.74 -2.52 -22.42
N ALA A 118 -1.42 -1.78 -23.30
CA ALA A 118 -2.51 -0.90 -22.90
C ALA A 118 -3.67 -1.69 -22.27
N ALA A 119 -4.02 -2.85 -22.83
CA ALA A 119 -5.06 -3.72 -22.30
C ALA A 119 -4.68 -4.27 -20.91
N LEU A 120 -3.44 -4.74 -20.74
CA LEU A 120 -2.91 -5.19 -19.44
C LEU A 120 -3.08 -4.10 -18.37
N MET A 121 -2.64 -2.87 -18.66
CA MET A 121 -2.73 -1.76 -17.71
C MET A 121 -4.18 -1.33 -17.44
N ALA A 122 -5.06 -1.40 -18.46
CA ALA A 122 -6.48 -1.15 -18.27
C ALA A 122 -7.14 -2.22 -17.37
N GLN A 123 -6.78 -3.50 -17.53
CA GLN A 123 -7.24 -4.59 -16.68
C GLN A 123 -6.79 -4.43 -15.23
N VAL A 124 -5.55 -4.00 -14.98
CA VAL A 124 -5.08 -3.67 -13.64
C VAL A 124 -5.98 -2.62 -12.98
N ARG A 125 -6.20 -1.51 -13.67
CA ARG A 125 -7.06 -0.42 -13.16
C ARG A 125 -8.50 -0.90 -12.93
N HIS A 126 -9.05 -1.66 -13.88
CA HIS A 126 -10.38 -2.25 -13.75
C HIS A 126 -10.47 -3.15 -12.50
N SER A 127 -9.54 -4.08 -12.35
CA SER A 127 -9.51 -5.06 -11.26
C SER A 127 -9.40 -4.40 -9.89
N LEU A 128 -8.52 -3.41 -9.73
CA LEU A 128 -8.33 -2.73 -8.45
C LEU A 128 -9.51 -1.81 -8.08
N LEU A 129 -10.00 -1.02 -9.04
CA LEU A 129 -10.92 0.09 -8.72
C LEU A 129 -12.40 -0.21 -8.98
N TYR A 130 -12.72 -1.12 -9.89
CA TYR A 130 -14.09 -1.30 -10.37
C TYR A 130 -14.60 -2.72 -10.15
N ALA A 131 -13.78 -3.74 -10.34
CA ALA A 131 -14.18 -5.12 -10.16
C ALA A 131 -14.53 -5.44 -8.69
N GLU A 132 -15.41 -6.43 -8.50
CA GLU A 132 -15.79 -6.94 -7.19
C GLU A 132 -14.59 -7.50 -6.42
N ALA A 133 -13.70 -8.23 -7.11
CA ALA A 133 -12.47 -8.76 -6.54
C ALA A 133 -11.59 -7.66 -5.92
N GLY A 134 -11.59 -6.46 -6.49
CA GLY A 134 -10.88 -5.29 -5.96
C GLY A 134 -11.43 -4.75 -4.64
N SER A 135 -12.54 -5.28 -4.12
CA SER A 135 -13.08 -4.89 -2.81
C SER A 135 -12.06 -5.08 -1.68
N LEU A 136 -11.19 -6.10 -1.77
CA LEU A 136 -10.13 -6.33 -0.81
C LEU A 136 -9.14 -5.15 -0.74
N PHE A 137 -8.69 -4.67 -1.90
CA PHE A 137 -7.82 -3.50 -2.03
C PHE A 137 -8.52 -2.21 -1.54
N ARG A 138 -9.77 -2.01 -1.94
CA ARG A 138 -10.56 -0.83 -1.55
C ARG A 138 -10.97 -0.80 -0.07
N ARG A 139 -10.78 -1.89 0.69
CA ARG A 139 -10.96 -1.88 2.16
C ARG A 139 -9.82 -1.18 2.90
N VAL A 140 -8.63 -1.13 2.30
CA VAL A 140 -7.45 -0.45 2.88
C VAL A 140 -7.26 0.94 2.29
N VAL A 141 -7.65 1.13 1.03
CA VAL A 141 -7.56 2.42 0.34
C VAL A 141 -8.82 3.24 0.57
N MET A 142 -8.69 4.40 1.20
CA MET A 142 -9.83 5.33 1.36
C MET A 142 -10.20 6.03 0.06
N LYS A 143 -9.18 6.43 -0.72
CA LYS A 143 -9.38 7.19 -1.96
C LYS A 143 -8.21 7.02 -2.91
N CYS A 144 -8.50 6.94 -4.21
CA CYS A 144 -7.50 7.14 -5.27
C CYS A 144 -7.61 8.59 -5.74
N MET A 145 -6.56 9.38 -5.52
CA MET A 145 -6.52 10.81 -5.83
C MET A 145 -6.16 11.08 -7.29
N ARG A 146 -5.22 10.29 -7.81
CA ARG A 146 -4.63 10.49 -9.12
C ARG A 146 -4.10 9.17 -9.67
N ILE A 147 -4.19 9.01 -10.98
CA ILE A 147 -3.56 7.92 -11.72
C ILE A 147 -2.81 8.56 -12.89
N ASP A 148 -1.50 8.38 -12.90
CA ASP A 148 -0.64 8.74 -14.03
C ASP A 148 -0.16 7.47 -14.72
N ALA A 149 -0.16 7.46 -16.04
CA ALA A 149 0.35 6.34 -16.84
C ALA A 149 1.40 6.88 -17.82
N GLU A 150 2.63 6.39 -17.68
CA GLU A 150 3.78 6.84 -18.47
C GLU A 150 4.40 5.66 -19.21
N THR A 151 4.71 5.85 -20.49
CA THR A 151 5.35 4.82 -21.30
C THR A 151 6.85 4.95 -21.19
N HIS A 152 7.54 3.83 -21.03
CA HIS A 152 8.99 3.83 -21.05
C HIS A 152 9.46 3.81 -22.51
N ALA A 153 9.96 4.94 -22.99
CA ALA A 153 10.64 5.03 -24.27
C ALA A 153 11.83 5.95 -24.12
N VAL A 154 12.88 5.69 -24.89
CA VAL A 154 14.05 6.58 -25.01
C VAL A 154 14.17 6.96 -26.48
N PRO A 155 13.35 7.92 -26.96
CA PRO A 155 13.26 8.25 -28.37
C PRO A 155 14.60 8.68 -28.98
N GLU A 156 15.45 9.33 -28.20
CA GLU A 156 16.78 9.82 -28.61
C GLU A 156 17.72 8.67 -29.00
N LEU A 157 17.49 7.48 -28.45
CA LEU A 157 18.23 6.25 -28.76
C LEU A 157 17.43 5.30 -29.66
N GLY A 158 16.24 5.71 -30.12
CA GLY A 158 15.33 4.86 -30.88
C GLY A 158 14.74 3.68 -30.08
N LEU A 159 14.95 3.63 -28.76
CA LEU A 159 14.51 2.52 -27.92
C LEU A 159 13.05 2.68 -27.54
N ARG A 160 12.27 1.63 -27.80
CA ARG A 160 10.84 1.57 -27.51
C ARG A 160 10.58 0.36 -26.62
N PHE A 161 10.66 0.58 -25.31
CA PHE A 161 10.31 -0.48 -24.37
C PHE A 161 8.79 -0.65 -24.35
N GLN A 162 8.34 -1.90 -24.42
CA GLN A 162 6.99 -2.29 -24.09
C GLN A 162 6.84 -2.37 -22.57
N ARG A 163 7.05 -1.21 -21.93
CA ARG A 163 6.92 -1.01 -20.48
C ARG A 163 6.09 0.24 -20.23
N MET A 164 5.19 0.16 -19.25
CA MET A 164 4.39 1.28 -18.77
C MET A 164 4.42 1.35 -17.25
N PHE A 165 4.63 2.55 -16.72
CA PHE A 165 4.52 2.86 -15.31
C PHE A 165 3.15 3.46 -15.03
N MET A 166 2.31 2.76 -14.26
CA MET A 166 1.09 3.32 -13.69
C MET A 166 1.34 3.72 -12.24
N ARG A 167 1.22 5.01 -11.93
CA ARG A 167 1.38 5.55 -10.58
C ARG A 167 0.03 5.95 -10.04
N MET A 168 -0.43 5.27 -8.99
CA MET A 168 -1.66 5.57 -8.29
C MET A 168 -1.34 6.30 -7.00
N THR A 169 -1.73 7.57 -6.89
CA THR A 169 -1.67 8.30 -5.62
C THR A 169 -2.90 7.93 -4.80
N LEU A 170 -2.69 7.30 -3.65
CA LEU A 170 -3.72 6.73 -2.80
C LEU A 170 -3.70 7.39 -1.42
N VAL A 171 -4.87 7.59 -0.85
CA VAL A 171 -5.05 7.98 0.55
C VAL A 171 -5.44 6.75 1.34
N LEU A 172 -4.72 6.48 2.42
CA LEU A 172 -4.95 5.36 3.34
C LEU A 172 -5.19 5.88 4.76
N PRO A 173 -5.82 5.07 5.63
CA PRO A 173 -5.79 5.32 7.07
C PRO A 173 -4.35 5.38 7.58
N ASP A 174 -4.15 6.02 8.74
CA ASP A 174 -2.88 5.94 9.45
C ASP A 174 -2.62 4.51 9.99
N ASP A 175 -1.36 4.21 10.28
CA ASP A 175 -0.95 3.01 10.98
C ASP A 175 -1.50 3.06 12.41
N GLU A 176 -2.41 2.13 12.71
CA GLU A 176 -2.94 1.98 14.06
C GLU A 176 -2.05 1.02 14.86
N PHE A 177 -1.57 1.47 16.02
CA PHE A 177 -0.77 0.68 16.94
C PHE A 177 -1.54 0.42 18.24
N THR A 178 -1.34 -0.76 18.83
CA THR A 178 -1.96 -1.11 20.12
C THR A 178 -0.92 -1.70 21.07
N ASP A 179 -1.15 -1.52 22.36
CA ASP A 179 -0.30 -2.07 23.43
C ASP A 179 -0.21 -3.61 23.37
N ALA A 180 -1.21 -4.29 22.80
CA ALA A 180 -1.20 -5.75 22.64
C ALA A 180 -0.18 -6.23 21.59
N GLY A 181 0.33 -5.33 20.74
CA GLY A 181 1.18 -5.67 19.59
C GLY A 181 0.37 -6.18 18.40
N GLY A 182 1.08 -6.48 17.31
CA GLY A 182 0.48 -6.91 16.05
C GLY A 182 -0.35 -5.82 15.35
N PHE A 183 -1.28 -6.25 14.48
CA PHE A 183 -2.12 -5.33 13.70
C PHE A 183 -3.44 -4.99 14.39
N SER A 184 -3.89 -3.75 14.17
CA SER A 184 -5.26 -3.30 14.40
C SER A 184 -5.86 -2.68 13.13
N GLY A 185 -7.05 -2.07 13.27
CA GLY A 185 -7.63 -1.25 12.21
C GLY A 185 -7.90 -1.95 10.88
N SER A 186 -7.63 -1.22 9.80
CA SER A 186 -7.79 -1.67 8.42
C SER A 186 -6.86 -2.83 8.07
N ILE A 187 -5.63 -2.83 8.57
CA ILE A 187 -4.62 -3.85 8.29
C ILE A 187 -5.04 -5.18 8.91
N LYS A 188 -5.55 -5.18 10.15
CA LYS A 188 -6.10 -6.40 10.76
C LYS A 188 -7.29 -6.95 9.97
N ARG A 189 -8.22 -6.08 9.56
CA ARG A 189 -9.38 -6.48 8.75
C ARG A 189 -8.96 -7.08 7.39
N LEU A 190 -7.92 -6.54 6.77
CA LEU A 190 -7.32 -7.12 5.56
C LEU A 190 -6.73 -8.50 5.87
N TYR A 191 -5.88 -8.59 6.88
CA TYR A 191 -5.22 -9.84 7.28
C TYR A 191 -6.22 -10.97 7.53
N ASP A 192 -7.29 -10.68 8.28
CA ASP A 192 -8.34 -11.65 8.59
C ASP A 192 -9.11 -12.08 7.34
N ALA A 193 -9.33 -11.18 6.38
CA ALA A 193 -10.06 -11.44 5.13
C ALA A 193 -9.23 -12.21 4.07
N LEU A 194 -7.90 -12.18 4.17
CA LEU A 194 -7.04 -12.86 3.20
C LEU A 194 -7.14 -14.40 3.29
N PRO A 195 -7.06 -15.11 2.15
CA PRO A 195 -7.00 -16.56 2.13
C PRO A 195 -5.83 -17.10 2.97
N ALA A 196 -6.03 -18.26 3.62
CA ALA A 196 -5.04 -18.81 4.55
C ALA A 196 -3.65 -19.06 3.90
N GLN A 197 -3.64 -19.45 2.62
CA GLN A 197 -2.42 -19.77 1.88
C GLN A 197 -1.93 -18.61 1.02
N SER A 198 -2.47 -17.40 1.20
CA SER A 198 -2.09 -16.28 0.33
C SER A 198 -0.70 -15.75 0.64
N TYR A 199 0.02 -15.39 -0.42
CA TYR A 199 1.31 -14.70 -0.33
C TYR A 199 1.18 -13.43 0.53
N ALA A 200 0.13 -12.64 0.29
CA ALA A 200 -0.15 -11.42 1.03
C ALA A 200 -0.33 -11.68 2.54
N LYS A 201 -1.02 -12.76 2.92
CA LYS A 201 -1.24 -13.11 4.33
C LYS A 201 0.06 -13.57 5.00
N ALA A 202 0.86 -14.37 4.30
CA ALA A 202 2.17 -14.78 4.79
C ALA A 202 3.07 -13.55 5.06
N LYS A 203 3.14 -12.60 4.13
CA LYS A 203 3.94 -11.37 4.31
C LYS A 203 3.41 -10.45 5.39
N LEU A 204 2.10 -10.29 5.51
CA LEU A 204 1.53 -9.57 6.64
C LEU A 204 1.81 -10.28 7.98
N SER A 205 1.77 -11.61 8.02
CA SER A 205 2.12 -12.38 9.24
C SER A 205 3.59 -12.15 9.64
N GLU A 206 4.51 -12.20 8.68
CA GLU A 206 5.94 -11.86 8.90
C GLU A 206 6.07 -10.44 9.47
N LEU A 207 5.37 -9.47 8.88
CA LEU A 207 5.39 -8.07 9.33
C LEU A 207 4.80 -7.90 10.74
N ALA A 208 3.71 -8.60 11.07
CA ALA A 208 3.11 -8.56 12.41
C ALA A 208 4.10 -9.06 13.48
N GLY A 209 4.96 -10.03 13.13
CA GLY A 209 6.00 -10.54 14.02
C GLY A 209 7.03 -9.49 14.47
N HIS A 210 7.15 -8.37 13.75
CA HIS A 210 8.02 -7.25 14.12
C HIS A 210 7.35 -6.21 15.02
N LEU A 211 6.04 -6.32 15.27
CA LEU A 211 5.27 -5.36 16.06
C LEU A 211 5.03 -5.88 17.48
N ALA A 212 6.03 -5.70 18.35
CA ALA A 212 5.95 -6.13 19.75
C ALA A 212 4.91 -5.31 20.54
N GLY A 213 4.21 -5.99 21.46
CA GLY A 213 3.36 -5.32 22.43
C GLY A 213 4.17 -4.53 23.46
N GLN A 214 3.52 -3.54 24.07
CA GLN A 214 4.10 -2.69 25.10
C GLN A 214 3.22 -2.72 26.35
N ALA A 215 3.81 -3.06 27.49
CA ALA A 215 3.16 -2.91 28.79
C ALA A 215 3.25 -1.44 29.24
N ARG A 216 2.12 -0.84 29.62
CA ARG A 216 2.11 0.49 30.23
C ARG A 216 2.50 0.41 31.70
N THR A 217 3.28 1.40 32.15
CA THR A 217 3.53 1.58 33.58
C THR A 217 2.25 2.14 34.22
N PRO A 218 1.66 1.47 35.22
CA PRO A 218 0.48 2.00 35.91
C PRO A 218 0.79 3.34 36.57
N LEU A 219 -0.18 4.25 36.56
CA LEU A 219 -0.06 5.51 37.29
C LEU A 219 0.02 5.21 38.79
N ALA A 220 1.12 5.61 39.44
CA ALA A 220 1.39 5.30 40.85
C ALA A 220 0.53 6.11 41.83
N GLY A 221 0.04 7.29 41.42
CA GLY A 221 -0.77 8.18 42.23
C GLY A 221 -0.98 9.54 41.55
N ILE A 222 -1.96 10.31 42.03
CA ILE A 222 -2.16 11.72 41.67
C ILE A 222 -2.25 12.49 42.98
N ASP A 223 -1.29 13.38 43.23
CA ASP A 223 -1.34 14.30 44.35
C ASP A 223 -1.99 15.61 43.90
N PHE A 224 -3.04 16.03 44.61
CA PHE A 224 -3.63 17.35 44.46
C PHE A 224 -3.20 18.20 45.64
N GLU A 225 -2.29 19.14 45.41
CA GLU A 225 -2.01 20.19 46.40
C GLU A 225 -3.26 21.07 46.50
N THR A 226 -3.89 21.05 47.68
CA THR A 226 -4.95 22.02 47.99
C THR A 226 -4.27 23.38 48.10
N PRO A 227 -4.70 24.41 47.35
CA PRO A 227 -4.15 25.75 47.52
C PRO A 227 -4.29 26.14 48.98
N ALA A 228 -3.17 26.46 49.64
CA ALA A 228 -3.19 26.92 51.02
C ALA A 228 -4.21 28.05 51.14
N GLU A 229 -5.20 27.91 52.04
CA GLU A 229 -6.11 29.00 52.38
C GLU A 229 -5.26 30.23 52.71
N ALA A 230 -5.29 31.22 51.82
CA ALA A 230 -4.69 32.50 52.07
C ALA A 230 -5.42 33.12 53.27
N GLY A 231 -4.74 33.09 54.41
CA GLY A 231 -4.91 33.96 55.56
C GLY A 231 -6.34 34.36 55.93
N ALA A 232 -6.81 33.82 57.05
CA ALA A 232 -7.95 34.36 57.79
C ALA A 232 -7.86 35.90 57.91
N ASP A 233 -8.77 36.60 57.24
CA ASP A 233 -9.08 37.99 57.56
C ASP A 233 -9.84 38.02 58.90
N PRO A 234 -9.40 38.81 59.91
CA PRO A 234 -10.16 38.96 61.13
C PRO A 234 -11.42 39.78 60.84
N VAL A 235 -12.58 39.13 60.95
CA VAL A 235 -13.89 39.78 60.92
C VAL A 235 -13.95 40.80 62.07
N ALA A 236 -13.96 42.09 61.72
CA ALA A 236 -14.18 43.16 62.68
C ALA A 236 -15.57 43.03 63.32
N ALA A 237 -15.60 42.93 64.65
CA ALA A 237 -16.81 42.87 65.44
C ALA A 237 -17.64 44.15 65.26
N PHE A 238 -18.87 44.01 64.77
CA PHE A 238 -19.87 45.08 64.76
C PHE A 238 -20.66 45.01 66.07
N THR A 239 -20.28 45.83 67.05
CA THR A 239 -21.06 46.06 68.26
C THR A 239 -22.26 46.95 67.94
N THR A 240 -23.47 46.39 68.01
CA THR A 240 -24.72 47.15 68.05
C THR A 240 -24.98 47.59 69.49
N GLU A 241 -24.78 48.86 69.80
CA GLU A 241 -25.36 49.51 70.99
C GLU A 241 -26.83 49.85 70.70
N THR A 242 -27.74 49.18 71.41
CA THR A 242 -29.12 49.62 71.63
C THR A 242 -29.12 50.74 72.66
N GLY A 243 -29.58 51.93 72.26
CA GLY A 243 -29.94 53.04 73.15
C GLY A 243 -31.46 53.22 73.19
N ASP A 244 -31.97 53.40 74.40
CA ASP A 244 -33.38 53.62 74.79
C ASP A 244 -34.07 54.82 74.13
#